data_AF-A0AA95MJI0-F1
#
_entry.id   AF-A0AA95MJI0-F1
#
_cell.length_a   1.000
_cell.length_b   1.000
_cell.length_c   1.000
_cell.angle_alpha   90.00
_cell.angle_beta   90.00
_cell.angle_gamma   90.00
#
_symmetry.space_group_name_H-M   'P 1'
#
loop_
_entity.id
_entity.type
_entity.pdbx_description
1 polymer ?
#
loop_
_entity_poly.entity_id
_entity_poly.type
_entity_poly.pdbx_seq_one_letter_code
_entity_poly.pdbx_strand_id
1 'polypeptide(L)'
;MSDFMESIDYETGTTIQTFNIIEANENAEGYEVHLDIDLDSGYVLEGVKLNITNDDFAAYETNDIQEVVKYALGFFDQTNGASELNIEEKNMQPKELKNTGTRSQPKQTLKEKYNIDADRAWEDDRL
;
A
#
# COMPACT_ATOMS: atom_id res chain seq x y z
N MET A 1 20.77 29.75 -42.75
CA MET A 1 19.47 29.05 -42.74
C MET A 1 19.28 28.61 -41.30
N SER A 2 18.36 29.24 -40.58
CA SER A 2 18.08 28.90 -39.19
C SER A 2 17.10 27.74 -39.20
N ASP A 3 17.58 26.54 -38.86
CA ASP A 3 16.70 25.42 -38.51
C ASP A 3 15.91 25.81 -37.27
N PHE A 4 14.68 26.26 -37.47
CA PHE A 4 13.68 26.34 -36.43
C PHE A 4 13.36 24.90 -36.03
N MET A 5 13.95 24.41 -34.95
CA MET A 5 13.38 23.28 -34.23
C MET A 5 12.09 23.78 -33.57
N GLU A 6 10.98 23.61 -34.29
CA GLU A 6 9.65 23.74 -33.70
C GLU A 6 9.62 22.80 -32.49
N SER A 7 9.39 23.33 -31.29
CA SER A 7 9.17 22.50 -30.10
C SER A 7 7.99 21.60 -30.42
N ILE A 8 8.25 20.30 -30.51
CA ILE A 8 7.19 19.32 -30.62
C ILE A 8 6.54 19.26 -29.24
N ASP A 9 5.40 19.93 -29.11
CA ASP A 9 4.53 19.79 -27.96
C ASP A 9 3.87 18.41 -28.06
N TYR A 10 4.47 17.42 -27.41
CA TYR A 10 3.86 16.10 -27.30
C TYR A 10 2.63 16.19 -26.39
N GLU A 11 1.46 15.95 -26.96
CA GLU A 11 0.23 15.75 -26.18
C GLU A 11 0.39 14.51 -25.28
N THR A 12 -0.18 14.55 -24.07
CA THR A 12 0.02 13.54 -23.02
C THR A 12 -0.17 12.10 -23.50
N GLY A 13 0.67 11.20 -23.00
CA GLY A 13 0.76 9.80 -23.43
C GLY A 13 -0.49 8.96 -23.18
N THR A 14 -0.44 7.71 -23.66
CA THR A 14 -1.50 6.70 -23.51
C THR A 14 -1.43 6.02 -22.14
N THR A 15 -2.59 5.72 -21.54
CA THR A 15 -2.68 4.98 -20.29
C THR A 15 -2.25 3.53 -20.47
N ILE A 16 -1.62 2.96 -19.44
CA ILE A 16 -1.28 1.53 -19.41
C ILE A 16 -2.55 0.75 -19.06
N GLN A 17 -2.87 -0.25 -19.88
CA GLN A 17 -4.01 -1.14 -19.65
C GLN A 17 -3.61 -2.31 -18.75
N THR A 18 -2.56 -3.02 -19.14
CA THR A 18 -2.02 -4.18 -18.44
C THR A 18 -0.51 -4.21 -18.53
N PHE A 19 0.11 -4.92 -17.59
CA PHE A 19 1.52 -5.24 -17.65
C PHE A 19 1.75 -6.67 -17.19
N ASN A 20 2.83 -7.27 -17.66
CA ASN A 20 3.27 -8.59 -17.26
C ASN A 20 4.76 -8.57 -16.92
N ILE A 21 5.14 -9.19 -15.80
CA ILE A 21 6.54 -9.35 -15.42
C ILE A 21 7.04 -10.65 -16.05
N ILE A 22 7.98 -10.51 -16.98
CA ILE A 22 8.62 -11.64 -17.68
C ILE A 22 9.74 -12.22 -16.82
N GLU A 23 10.55 -11.32 -16.24
CA GLU A 23 11.75 -11.67 -15.48
C GLU A 23 12.02 -10.60 -14.43
N ALA A 24 12.57 -11.00 -13.28
CA ALA A 24 13.04 -10.08 -12.26
C ALA A 24 14.37 -10.61 -11.72
N ASN A 25 15.43 -9.82 -11.90
CA ASN A 25 16.79 -10.14 -11.50
C ASN A 25 17.21 -9.24 -10.35
N GLU A 26 17.56 -9.83 -9.21
CA GLU A 26 18.07 -9.10 -8.05
C GLU A 26 19.55 -8.74 -8.27
N ASN A 27 19.89 -7.49 -7.95
CA ASN A 27 21.24 -6.94 -8.01
C ASN A 27 21.61 -6.31 -6.66
N ALA A 28 22.88 -5.96 -6.46
CA ALA A 28 23.34 -5.36 -5.20
C ALA A 28 22.64 -4.02 -4.83
N GLU A 29 22.06 -3.34 -5.82
CA GLU A 29 21.44 -2.02 -5.68
C GLU A 29 19.91 -2.07 -5.67
N GLY A 30 19.30 -3.25 -5.93
CA GLY A 30 17.85 -3.43 -6.05
C GLY A 30 17.49 -4.53 -7.04
N TYR A 31 16.55 -4.26 -7.96
CA TYR A 31 16.01 -5.21 -8.93
C TYR A 31 16.00 -4.65 -10.35
N GLU A 32 16.35 -5.50 -11.31
CA GLU A 32 16.14 -5.28 -12.74
C GLU A 32 14.94 -6.13 -13.20
N VAL A 33 13.86 -5.49 -13.61
CA VAL A 33 12.59 -6.14 -13.98
C VAL A 33 12.35 -6.00 -15.48
N HIS A 34 12.08 -7.10 -16.17
CA HIS A 34 11.64 -7.11 -17.56
C HIS A 34 10.13 -7.22 -17.65
N LEU A 35 9.53 -6.32 -18.42
CA LEU A 35 8.09 -6.11 -18.50
C LEU A 35 7.61 -6.12 -19.95
N ASP A 36 6.45 -6.71 -20.18
CA ASP A 36 5.61 -6.42 -21.34
C ASP A 36 4.45 -5.54 -20.88
N ILE A 37 4.14 -4.50 -21.66
CA ILE A 37 3.16 -3.47 -21.30
C ILE A 37 2.18 -3.26 -22.44
N ASP A 38 0.90 -3.47 -22.18
CA ASP A 38 -0.18 -3.17 -23.11
C ASP A 38 -0.70 -1.75 -22.85
N LEU A 39 -0.77 -0.95 -23.91
CA LEU A 39 -1.25 0.43 -23.85
C LEU A 39 -2.69 0.51 -24.39
N ASP A 40 -3.51 1.39 -23.81
CA ASP A 40 -4.90 1.59 -24.23
C ASP A 40 -5.03 2.09 -25.68
N SER A 41 -3.96 2.65 -26.23
CA SER A 41 -3.84 3.01 -27.65
C SER A 41 -3.80 1.81 -28.60
N GLY A 42 -3.73 0.57 -28.10
CA GLY A 42 -3.63 -0.66 -28.88
C GLY A 42 -2.20 -1.05 -29.28
N TYR A 43 -1.20 -0.31 -28.80
CA TYR A 43 0.21 -0.66 -28.94
C TYR A 43 0.69 -1.49 -27.74
N VAL A 44 1.72 -2.30 -27.97
CA VAL A 44 2.37 -3.11 -26.94
C VAL A 44 3.85 -2.74 -26.88
N LEU A 45 4.38 -2.57 -25.68
CA LEU A 45 5.80 -2.43 -25.42
C LEU A 45 6.32 -3.77 -24.90
N GLU A 46 7.16 -4.43 -25.68
CA GLU A 46 7.72 -5.75 -25.32
C GLU A 46 9.17 -5.63 -24.85
N GLY A 47 9.54 -6.40 -23.82
CA GLY A 47 10.91 -6.47 -23.31
C GLY A 47 11.42 -5.16 -22.69
N VAL A 48 10.53 -4.37 -22.08
CA VAL A 48 10.89 -3.14 -21.38
C VAL A 48 11.65 -3.46 -20.11
N LYS A 49 12.76 -2.76 -19.87
CA LYS A 49 13.56 -2.90 -18.65
C LYS A 49 13.22 -1.77 -17.67
N LEU A 50 12.78 -2.15 -16.48
CA LEU A 50 12.57 -1.27 -15.34
C LEU A 50 13.62 -1.57 -14.26
N ASN A 51 14.38 -0.55 -13.87
CA ASN A 51 15.33 -0.64 -12.76
C ASN A 51 14.69 -0.06 -11.51
N ILE A 52 14.66 -0.86 -10.45
CA ILE A 52 14.10 -0.51 -9.14
C ILE A 52 15.25 -0.56 -8.15
N THR A 53 15.44 0.51 -7.37
CA THR A 53 16.46 0.57 -6.34
C THR A 53 15.90 0.15 -4.99
N ASN A 54 16.76 -0.24 -4.04
CA ASN A 54 16.34 -0.53 -2.67
C ASN A 54 15.66 0.66 -1.98
N ASP A 55 16.00 1.89 -2.38
CA ASP A 55 15.36 3.10 -1.87
C ASP A 55 13.89 3.20 -2.32
N ASP A 56 13.56 2.69 -3.51
CA ASP A 56 12.18 2.66 -4.01
C ASP A 56 11.31 1.72 -3.17
N PHE A 57 11.82 0.53 -2.83
CA PHE A 57 11.13 -0.40 -1.91
C PHE A 57 10.87 0.25 -0.55
N ALA A 58 11.87 0.98 0.00
CA ALA A 58 11.72 1.70 1.25
C ALA A 58 10.72 2.86 1.14
N ALA A 59 10.71 3.60 0.02
CA ALA A 59 9.82 4.73 -0.21
C ALA A 59 8.35 4.30 -0.29
N TYR A 60 8.08 3.12 -0.85
CA TYR A 60 6.75 2.53 -0.93
C TYR A 60 6.40 1.63 0.26
N GLU A 61 7.29 1.52 1.26
CA GLU A 61 7.13 0.68 2.45
C GLU A 61 6.74 -0.77 2.13
N THR A 62 7.21 -1.30 1.00
CA THR A 62 6.88 -2.65 0.52
C THR A 62 8.14 -3.43 0.18
N ASN A 63 8.04 -4.76 0.26
CA ASN A 63 9.07 -5.70 -0.20
C ASN A 63 8.57 -6.54 -1.39
N ASP A 64 7.38 -6.23 -1.93
CA ASP A 64 6.80 -6.94 -3.06
C ASP A 64 7.17 -6.23 -4.37
N ILE A 65 7.90 -6.92 -5.24
CA ILE A 65 8.31 -6.42 -6.55
C ILE A 65 7.08 -6.02 -7.38
N GLN A 66 6.00 -6.81 -7.32
CA GLN A 66 4.79 -6.52 -8.09
C GLN A 66 4.15 -5.21 -7.63
N GLU A 67 4.20 -4.92 -6.33
CA GLU A 67 3.65 -3.70 -5.75
C GLU A 67 4.49 -2.47 -6.13
N VAL A 68 5.82 -2.57 -6.06
CA VAL A 68 6.70 -1.48 -6.53
C VAL A 68 6.54 -1.22 -8.02
N VAL A 69 6.45 -2.28 -8.85
CA VAL A 69 6.19 -2.14 -10.29
C VAL A 69 4.85 -1.43 -10.54
N LYS A 70 3.78 -1.77 -9.79
CA LYS A 70 2.50 -1.06 -9.89
C LYS A 70 2.66 0.42 -9.61
N TYR A 71 3.33 0.78 -8.52
CA TYR A 71 3.56 2.19 -8.17
C TYR A 71 4.39 2.91 -9.23
N ALA A 72 5.46 2.29 -9.74
CA ALA A 72 6.30 2.85 -10.80
C ALA A 72 5.52 3.09 -12.11
N LEU A 73 4.59 2.20 -12.44
CA LEU A 73 3.72 2.31 -13.61
C LEU A 73 2.47 3.19 -13.36
N GLY A 74 2.30 3.72 -12.15
CA GLY A 74 1.20 4.61 -11.80
C GLY A 74 -0.13 3.91 -11.51
N PHE A 75 -0.11 2.61 -11.24
CA PHE A 75 -1.27 1.88 -10.70
C PHE A 75 -1.40 2.14 -9.22
N PHE A 76 -2.25 3.10 -8.86
CA PHE A 76 -2.61 3.36 -7.48
C PHE A 76 -3.99 2.79 -7.19
N ASP A 77 -4.10 1.95 -6.16
CA ASP A 77 -5.41 1.56 -5.65
C ASP A 77 -6.14 2.83 -5.22
N GLN A 78 -7.26 3.14 -5.89
CA GLN A 78 -8.15 4.23 -5.50
C GLN A 78 -8.88 3.84 -4.22
N THR A 79 -8.19 3.75 -3.08
CA THR A 79 -8.84 3.83 -1.79
C THR A 79 -9.21 5.29 -1.56
N ASN A 80 -10.34 5.69 -2.15
CA ASN A 80 -11.10 6.92 -1.96
C ASN A 80 -10.56 7.86 -0.87
N GLY A 81 -9.66 8.77 -1.25
CA GLY A 81 -9.33 9.97 -0.48
C GLY A 81 -10.42 11.04 -0.55
N ALA A 82 -11.69 10.65 -0.48
CA ALA A 82 -12.84 11.54 -0.43
C ALA A 82 -13.95 10.92 0.43
N SER A 83 -13.69 10.76 1.72
CA SER A 83 -14.77 10.90 2.71
C SER A 83 -14.53 12.25 3.38
N GLU A 84 -15.17 13.27 2.84
CA GLU A 84 -15.48 14.48 3.58
C GLU A 84 -16.03 14.06 4.95
N LEU A 85 -15.32 14.40 6.02
CA LEU A 85 -15.90 14.39 7.35
C LEU A 85 -16.98 15.49 7.36
N ASN A 86 -18.19 15.14 6.92
CA ASN A 86 -19.38 15.92 7.22
C ASN A 86 -19.62 15.82 8.73
N ILE A 87 -18.97 16.72 9.48
CA ILE A 87 -19.33 17.01 10.85
C ILE A 87 -20.67 17.76 10.78
N GLU A 88 -21.78 17.02 10.71
CA GLU A 88 -23.06 17.57 11.12
C GLU A 88 -22.96 17.85 12.63
N GLU A 89 -22.66 19.09 13.00
CA GLU A 89 -22.95 19.63 14.33
C GLU A 89 -24.48 19.59 14.54
N LYS A 90 -25.00 18.42 14.94
CA LYS A 90 -26.32 18.35 15.54
C LYS A 90 -26.27 19.01 16.90
N ASN A 91 -26.62 20.30 16.89
CA ASN A 91 -26.98 21.12 18.03
C ASN A 91 -27.61 20.29 19.17
N MET A 92 -26.86 20.11 20.25
CA MET A 92 -27.39 19.64 21.53
C MET A 92 -28.31 20.73 22.11
N GLN A 93 -29.59 20.41 22.29
CA GLN A 93 -30.38 21.00 23.36
C GLN A 93 -30.62 19.94 24.45
N PRO A 94 -30.36 20.25 25.72
CA PRO A 94 -30.43 19.28 26.81
C PRO A 94 -31.89 19.08 27.24
N LYS A 95 -32.36 17.83 27.26
CA LYS A 95 -33.61 17.46 27.97
C LYS A 95 -33.40 16.22 28.82
N GLU A 96 -33.13 16.52 30.09
CA GLU A 96 -33.50 15.86 31.34
C GLU A 96 -33.29 14.35 31.52
N LEU A 97 -32.46 14.07 32.53
CA LEU A 97 -32.26 12.78 33.19
C LEU A 97 -33.58 12.12 33.60
N LYS A 98 -33.75 10.84 33.26
CA LYS A 98 -34.41 9.88 34.15
C LYS A 98 -33.49 8.69 34.41
N ASN A 99 -32.99 8.73 35.63
CA ASN A 99 -32.14 7.78 36.33
C ASN A 99 -32.82 6.41 36.45
N THR A 100 -32.17 5.32 36.04
CA THR A 100 -32.29 4.00 36.70
C THR A 100 -31.09 3.11 36.38
N GLY A 101 -30.40 2.59 37.41
CA GLY A 101 -29.68 1.31 37.33
C GLY A 101 -28.17 1.37 37.17
N THR A 102 -27.46 1.59 38.26
CA THR A 102 -26.02 1.34 38.44
C THR A 102 -25.66 -0.12 38.16
N ARG A 103 -24.72 -0.42 37.25
CA ARG A 103 -23.68 -1.45 37.45
C ARG A 103 -22.54 -1.33 36.42
N SER A 104 -21.39 -0.88 36.89
CA SER A 104 -20.11 -0.91 36.19
C SER A 104 -19.72 -2.34 35.79
N GLN A 105 -19.26 -2.54 34.56
CA GLN A 105 -18.35 -3.65 34.23
C GLN A 105 -17.06 -3.09 33.58
N PRO A 106 -15.88 -3.60 33.98
CA PRO A 106 -14.58 -2.99 33.72
C PRO A 106 -14.00 -3.30 32.33
N LYS A 107 -13.12 -2.40 31.86
CA LYS A 107 -12.18 -2.57 30.74
C LYS A 107 -11.48 -3.94 30.83
N GLN A 108 -11.70 -4.82 29.87
CA GLN A 108 -10.88 -6.02 29.71
C GLN A 108 -9.51 -5.62 29.14
N THR A 109 -8.45 -6.00 29.85
CA THR A 109 -7.06 -5.81 29.46
C THR A 109 -6.59 -6.95 28.57
N LEU A 110 -5.71 -6.66 27.61
CA LEU A 110 -5.23 -7.53 26.53
C LEU A 110 -4.47 -8.81 26.95
N LYS A 111 -4.51 -9.21 28.22
CA LYS A 111 -3.81 -10.39 28.76
C LYS A 111 -4.64 -11.68 28.75
N GLU A 112 -5.92 -11.60 28.37
CA GLU A 112 -6.87 -12.74 28.43
C GLU A 112 -7.03 -13.46 27.08
N LYS A 113 -6.33 -13.03 26.02
CA LYS A 113 -6.43 -13.63 24.67
C LYS A 113 -5.32 -14.64 24.34
N TYR A 114 -4.31 -14.78 25.20
CA TYR A 114 -3.20 -15.71 25.02
C TYR A 114 -2.92 -16.45 26.34
N ASN A 115 -3.64 -17.55 26.57
CA ASN A 115 -3.33 -18.52 27.62
C ASN A 115 -2.00 -19.20 27.30
N ILE A 116 -0.90 -18.59 27.73
CA ILE A 116 0.40 -19.25 27.80
C ILE A 116 0.68 -19.46 29.28
N ASP A 117 0.33 -20.66 29.75
CA ASP A 117 0.52 -21.09 31.13
C ASP A 117 2.00 -20.99 31.51
N ALA A 118 2.27 -20.15 32.50
CA ALA A 118 3.59 -19.83 33.01
C ALA A 118 4.06 -20.81 34.10
N ASP A 119 3.86 -22.12 33.90
CA ASP A 119 4.22 -23.15 34.91
C ASP A 119 4.89 -24.40 34.29
N ARG A 120 5.94 -24.21 33.48
CA ARG A 120 6.91 -25.29 33.23
C ARG A 120 8.14 -25.07 34.11
N ALA A 121 8.02 -25.52 35.36
CA ALA A 121 9.15 -25.78 36.23
C ALA A 121 10.12 -26.73 35.51
N TRP A 122 11.39 -26.34 35.39
CA TRP A 122 12.47 -27.25 35.06
C TRP A 122 12.75 -28.11 36.30
N GLU A 123 12.26 -29.35 36.32
CA GLU A 123 12.85 -30.38 37.16
C GLU A 123 14.14 -30.85 36.47
N ASP A 124 15.24 -30.29 36.95
CA ASP A 124 16.58 -30.82 36.84
C ASP A 124 16.68 -32.03 37.75
N ASP A 125 16.58 -33.25 37.19
CA ASP A 125 17.07 -34.48 37.82
C ASP A 125 17.02 -35.64 36.81
N ARG A 126 18.17 -35.92 36.17
CA ARG A 126 18.50 -37.27 35.69
C ARG A 126 19.95 -37.58 36.02
N LEU A 127 20.09 -38.34 37.09
CA LEU A 127 21.16 -39.30 37.35
C LEU A 127 21.41 -40.22 36.15
#